data_AF-A0A645CXV2-F1
#
_entry.id   AF-A0A645CXV2-F1
#
_cell.length_a   1.000
_cell.length_b   1.000
_cell.length_c   1.000
_cell.angle_alpha   90.00
_cell.angle_beta   90.00
_cell.angle_gamma   90.00
#
_symmetry.space_group_name_H-M   'P 1'
#
loop_
_entity.id
_entity.type
_entity.pdbx_description
1 polymer ?
#
loop_
_entity_poly.entity_id
_entity_poly.type
_entity_poly.pdbx_seq_one_letter_code
_entity_poly.pdbx_strand_id
1 'polypeptide(L)'
;MKTYLFLFMMSAFIVIGCKSATSGAAAYKPAKCITSDYKDFTLEWGYDYADSPQIMGYQLDENGYILLYKQDRDTRVKSFDSLGRIEGDKICNILEQLNSEMLKMPTLNEPGKKLCYIILKKPNVGMLNRVIWNEHNTYGSKGYRNLFDSLLSIVPHNFRN
;
A
#
# COMPACT_ATOMS: atom_id res chain seq x y z
N MET A 1 25.36 -18.45 72.29
CA MET A 1 26.20 -17.97 71.16
C MET A 1 26.70 -19.20 70.41
N LYS A 2 25.84 -19.77 69.58
CA LYS A 2 26.04 -21.03 68.88
C LYS A 2 25.17 -20.99 67.62
N THR A 3 25.84 -21.24 66.49
CA THR A 3 25.30 -22.00 65.38
C THR A 3 24.13 -21.39 64.61
N TYR A 4 24.39 -20.57 63.60
CA TYR A 4 23.71 -20.63 62.27
C TYR A 4 24.64 -20.10 61.18
N LEU A 5 25.87 -20.61 61.18
CA LEU A 5 26.83 -20.55 60.08
C LEU A 5 26.50 -21.68 59.11
N PHE A 6 25.33 -21.69 58.46
CA PHE A 6 25.01 -22.70 57.44
C PHE A 6 23.73 -22.35 56.65
N LEU A 7 23.73 -21.24 55.91
CA LEU A 7 22.76 -21.01 54.83
C LEU A 7 23.36 -20.02 53.82
N PHE A 8 24.58 -20.35 53.40
CA PHE A 8 25.35 -19.67 52.37
C PHE A 8 25.57 -20.63 51.21
N MET A 9 24.49 -21.15 50.61
CA MET A 9 24.54 -21.95 49.38
C MET A 9 23.11 -22.28 48.95
N MET A 10 22.56 -21.50 48.01
CA MET A 10 21.43 -21.82 47.10
C MET A 10 20.57 -20.60 46.71
N SER A 11 21.14 -19.40 46.64
CA SER A 11 20.59 -18.37 45.74
C SER A 11 21.17 -18.58 44.34
N ALA A 12 20.77 -19.70 43.73
CA ALA A 12 21.06 -19.99 42.34
C ALA A 12 20.41 -18.90 41.48
N PHE A 13 21.28 -18.09 40.87
CA PHE A 13 20.98 -17.25 39.73
C PHE A 13 20.30 -18.09 38.64
N ILE A 14 18.97 -18.07 38.59
CA ILE A 14 18.24 -18.45 37.39
C ILE A 14 17.81 -17.14 36.70
N VAL A 15 18.79 -16.48 36.09
CA VAL A 15 18.49 -15.49 35.05
C VAL A 15 18.08 -16.31 33.84
N ILE A 16 16.77 -16.59 33.74
CA ILE A 16 16.16 -17.16 32.55
C ILE A 16 16.34 -16.11 31.46
N GLY A 17 17.45 -16.22 30.74
CA GLY A 17 17.65 -15.52 29.48
C GLY A 17 16.64 -16.05 28.49
N CYS A 18 15.47 -15.40 28.40
CA CYS A 18 14.64 -15.48 27.21
C CYS A 18 15.48 -14.98 26.04
N LYS A 19 16.13 -15.91 25.34
CA LYS A 19 16.55 -15.70 23.96
C LYS A 19 15.27 -15.56 23.16
N SER A 20 14.73 -14.34 23.12
CA SER A 20 13.81 -13.93 22.08
C SER A 20 14.58 -14.05 20.78
N ALA A 21 14.49 -15.21 20.15
CA ALA A 21 14.73 -15.36 18.73
C ALA A 21 13.65 -14.52 18.04
N THR A 22 13.89 -13.21 17.94
CA THR A 22 13.16 -12.36 17.01
C THR A 22 13.55 -12.85 15.63
N SER A 23 12.70 -13.73 15.11
CA SER A 23 12.53 -14.05 13.71
C SER A 23 12.88 -12.81 12.87
N GLY A 24 13.92 -12.94 12.04
CA GLY A 24 14.44 -11.85 11.24
C GLY A 24 13.37 -11.33 10.29
N ALA A 25 12.59 -10.33 10.72
CA ALA A 25 11.97 -9.39 9.81
C ALA A 25 13.14 -8.67 9.15
N ALA A 26 13.44 -9.02 7.90
CA ALA A 26 14.45 -8.31 7.13
C ALA A 26 14.17 -6.81 7.22
N ALA A 27 15.16 -6.04 7.66
CA ALA A 27 15.02 -4.60 7.80
C ALA A 27 14.56 -3.99 6.47
N TYR A 28 13.48 -3.22 6.50
CA TYR A 28 12.94 -2.56 5.31
C TYR A 28 14.02 -1.68 4.68
N LYS A 29 14.20 -1.84 3.37
CA LYS A 29 15.05 -0.98 2.57
C LYS A 29 14.16 -0.03 1.76
N PRO A 30 14.31 1.30 1.92
CA PRO A 30 13.57 2.25 1.10
C PRO A 30 13.85 2.02 -0.39
N ALA A 31 12.84 2.24 -1.22
CA ALA A 31 12.93 2.07 -2.66
C ALA A 31 13.94 3.07 -3.25
N LYS A 32 14.95 2.58 -3.98
CA LYS A 32 16.03 3.42 -4.52
C LYS A 32 15.56 4.41 -5.59
N CYS A 33 14.44 4.15 -6.24
CA CYS A 33 13.84 5.01 -7.27
C CYS A 33 13.03 6.18 -6.71
N ILE A 34 12.73 6.20 -5.40
CA ILE A 34 12.00 7.32 -4.79
C ILE A 34 12.98 8.48 -4.67
N THR A 35 12.95 9.35 -5.69
CA THR A 35 13.64 10.63 -5.68
C THR A 35 12.87 11.64 -4.84
N SER A 36 13.41 12.86 -4.69
CA SER A 36 12.71 13.98 -4.06
C SER A 36 11.30 14.19 -4.62
N ASP A 37 11.10 13.94 -5.91
CA ASP A 37 9.83 14.19 -6.60
C ASP A 37 8.72 13.21 -6.16
N TYR A 38 9.12 12.05 -5.64
CA TYR A 38 8.22 11.03 -5.10
C TYR A 38 8.10 11.10 -3.58
N LYS A 39 8.71 12.08 -2.94
CA LYS A 39 8.49 12.29 -1.51
C LYS A 39 7.01 12.54 -1.23
N ASP A 40 6.50 11.83 -0.24
CA ASP A 40 5.12 11.82 0.22
C ASP A 40 4.12 11.42 -0.88
N PHE A 41 4.55 10.63 -1.88
CA PHE A 41 3.64 10.19 -2.93
C PHE A 41 2.54 9.28 -2.37
N THR A 42 1.37 9.36 -2.99
CA THR A 42 0.30 8.36 -2.80
C THR A 42 -0.18 7.86 -4.15
N LEU A 43 -0.29 6.55 -4.28
CA LEU A 43 -0.89 5.87 -5.41
C LEU A 43 -2.17 5.19 -4.95
N GLU A 44 -3.32 5.65 -5.45
CA GLU A 44 -4.64 5.10 -5.13
C GLU A 44 -5.19 4.35 -6.34
N TRP A 45 -5.81 3.19 -6.11
CA TRP A 45 -6.55 2.47 -7.15
C TRP A 45 -7.75 1.74 -6.58
N GLY A 46 -8.79 1.54 -7.36
CA GLY A 46 -9.96 0.80 -6.90
C GLY A 46 -11.16 0.92 -7.80
N TYR A 47 -12.33 0.74 -7.19
CA TYR A 47 -13.61 0.73 -7.87
C TYR A 47 -14.55 1.81 -7.31
N ASP A 48 -15.22 2.50 -8.21
CA ASP A 48 -16.26 3.48 -7.96
C ASP A 48 -17.54 2.95 -8.63
N TYR A 49 -18.46 2.44 -7.80
CA TYR A 49 -19.75 1.90 -8.24
C TYR A 49 -20.85 2.96 -8.08
N ALA A 50 -21.53 3.31 -9.16
CA ALA A 50 -22.48 4.42 -9.20
C ALA A 50 -23.64 4.28 -8.20
N ASP A 51 -24.01 3.06 -7.84
CA ASP A 51 -25.08 2.69 -6.92
C ASP A 51 -24.61 2.48 -5.45
N SER A 52 -23.31 2.58 -5.19
CA SER A 52 -22.73 2.37 -3.86
C SER A 52 -22.56 3.67 -3.06
N PRO A 53 -22.92 3.63 -1.76
CA PRO A 53 -22.47 4.50 -0.68
C PRO A 53 -21.11 5.15 -0.79
N GLN A 54 -20.22 4.24 -1.17
CA GLN A 54 -18.83 4.23 -0.79
C GLN A 54 -17.99 3.88 -2.01
N ILE A 55 -16.86 4.55 -2.11
CA ILE A 55 -15.77 4.17 -3.00
C ILE A 55 -14.84 3.28 -2.20
N MET A 56 -14.51 2.11 -2.74
CA MET A 56 -13.52 1.21 -2.15
C MET A 56 -12.26 1.23 -2.99
N GLY A 57 -11.11 1.22 -2.33
CA GLY A 57 -9.85 1.18 -3.03
C GLY A 57 -8.69 0.87 -2.12
N TYR A 58 -7.51 0.95 -2.70
CA TYR A 58 -6.25 0.72 -2.03
C TYR A 58 -5.37 1.94 -2.20
N GLN A 59 -4.47 2.15 -1.26
CA GLN A 59 -3.49 3.21 -1.28
C GLN A 59 -2.11 2.62 -1.01
N LEU A 60 -1.15 2.95 -1.86
CA LEU A 60 0.28 2.71 -1.66
C LEU A 60 0.95 4.05 -1.35
N ASP A 61 1.74 4.10 -0.28
CA ASP A 61 2.55 5.26 0.08
C ASP A 61 4.04 5.10 -0.29
N GLU A 62 4.83 6.16 -0.09
CA GLU A 62 6.28 6.16 -0.29
C GLU A 62 7.05 5.15 0.58
N ASN A 63 6.43 4.70 1.67
CA ASN A 63 7.01 3.71 2.57
C ASN A 63 6.65 2.29 2.16
N GLY A 64 5.86 2.11 1.09
CA GLY A 64 5.45 0.80 0.62
C GLY A 64 4.28 0.19 1.39
N TYR A 65 3.61 0.93 2.27
CA TYR A 65 2.42 0.44 2.95
C TYR A 65 1.24 0.41 2.00
N ILE A 66 0.53 -0.72 2.00
CA ILE A 66 -0.74 -0.86 1.30
C ILE A 66 -1.85 -0.74 2.33
N LEU A 67 -2.74 0.23 2.13
CA LEU A 67 -3.94 0.42 2.92
C LEU A 67 -5.16 0.12 2.06
N LEU A 68 -6.12 -0.66 2.58
CA LEU A 68 -7.49 -0.68 2.07
C LEU A 68 -8.18 0.57 2.59
N TYR A 69 -8.95 1.26 1.75
CA TYR A 69 -9.81 2.33 2.21
C TYR A 69 -11.25 2.18 1.74
N LYS A 70 -12.15 2.71 2.57
CA LYS A 70 -13.56 2.97 2.23
C LYS A 70 -13.79 4.46 2.36
N GLN A 71 -14.24 5.08 1.28
CA GLN A 71 -14.53 6.51 1.25
C GLN A 71 -16.02 6.74 1.10
N ASP A 72 -16.62 7.46 2.03
CA ASP A 72 -17.99 7.95 1.90
C ASP A 72 -18.08 8.98 0.76
N ARG A 73 -19.10 8.86 -0.11
CA ARG A 73 -19.21 9.74 -1.29
C ARG A 73 -19.57 11.18 -0.95
N ASP A 74 -20.42 11.36 0.06
CA ASP A 74 -20.99 12.67 0.39
C ASP A 74 -20.01 13.49 1.22
N THR A 75 -19.45 12.87 2.27
CA THR A 75 -18.54 13.52 3.21
C THR A 75 -17.08 13.47 2.76
N ARG A 76 -16.74 12.58 1.81
CA ARG A 76 -15.36 12.30 1.35
C ARG A 76 -14.44 11.76 2.45
N VAL A 77 -14.97 11.35 3.59
CA VAL A 77 -14.20 10.78 4.69
C VAL A 77 -13.72 9.38 4.31
N LYS A 78 -12.43 9.11 4.51
CA LYS A 78 -11.80 7.81 4.30
C LYS A 78 -11.56 7.11 5.64
N SER A 79 -11.94 5.83 5.74
CA SER A 79 -11.43 4.90 6.76
C SER A 79 -10.38 3.99 6.12
N PHE A 80 -9.41 3.52 6.91
CA PHE A 80 -8.27 2.75 6.42
C PHE A 80 -8.03 1.48 7.24
N ASP A 81 -7.74 0.38 6.55
CA ASP A 81 -7.25 -0.86 7.13
C ASP A 81 -5.87 -1.18 6.52
N SER A 82 -4.88 -1.47 7.37
CA SER A 82 -3.53 -1.82 6.89
C SER A 82 -3.50 -3.25 6.34
N LEU A 83 -3.04 -3.40 5.10
CA LEU A 83 -2.91 -4.70 4.43
C LEU A 83 -1.47 -5.24 4.45
N GLY A 84 -0.52 -4.44 4.93
CA GLY A 84 0.89 -4.80 5.01
C GLY A 84 1.76 -3.87 4.17
N ARG A 85 2.94 -4.38 3.79
CA ARG A 85 4.00 -3.60 3.16
C ARG A 85 4.67 -4.38 2.04
N ILE A 86 5.04 -3.69 0.96
CA ILE A 86 5.81 -4.27 -0.16
C ILE A 86 7.26 -3.79 -0.16
N GLU A 87 8.12 -4.58 -0.83
CA GLU A 87 9.53 -4.27 -0.98
C GLU A 87 9.76 -3.10 -1.95
N GLY A 88 10.83 -2.34 -1.72
CA GLY A 88 11.13 -1.13 -2.48
C GLY A 88 11.28 -1.37 -4.00
N ASP A 89 11.85 -2.49 -4.42
CA ASP A 89 12.00 -2.82 -5.85
C ASP A 89 10.64 -3.00 -6.54
N LYS A 90 9.62 -3.52 -5.82
CA LYS A 90 8.25 -3.62 -6.35
C LYS A 90 7.63 -2.25 -6.53
N ILE A 91 7.87 -1.32 -5.61
CA ILE A 91 7.41 0.08 -5.74
C ILE A 91 8.00 0.70 -7.01
N CYS A 92 9.30 0.50 -7.24
CA CYS A 92 9.98 1.04 -8.42
C CYS A 92 9.38 0.53 -9.73
N ASN A 93 9.15 -0.78 -9.83
CA ASN A 93 8.54 -1.38 -11.01
C ASN A 93 7.13 -0.83 -11.26
N ILE A 94 6.33 -0.65 -10.21
CA ILE A 94 4.98 -0.08 -10.32
C ILE A 94 5.04 1.37 -10.82
N LEU A 95 5.91 2.20 -10.22
CA LEU A 95 6.04 3.59 -10.61
C LEU A 95 6.58 3.75 -12.05
N GLU A 96 7.50 2.90 -12.47
CA GLU A 96 7.99 2.88 -13.86
C GLU A 96 6.87 2.54 -14.85
N GLN A 97 6.10 1.48 -14.59
CA GLN A 97 4.96 1.10 -15.43
C GLN A 97 3.90 2.21 -15.48
N LEU A 98 3.57 2.78 -14.33
CA LEU A 98 2.61 3.87 -14.19
C LEU A 98 3.02 5.10 -15.00
N ASN A 99 4.27 5.54 -14.90
CA ASN A 99 4.78 6.66 -15.70
C ASN A 99 4.76 6.33 -17.20
N SER A 100 5.16 5.10 -17.58
CA SER A 100 5.13 4.67 -18.98
C SER A 100 3.72 4.75 -19.57
N GLU A 101 2.71 4.27 -18.84
CA GLU A 101 1.32 4.31 -19.30
C GLU A 101 0.74 5.74 -19.30
N MET A 102 1.04 6.55 -18.28
CA MET A 102 0.60 7.95 -18.21
C MET A 102 1.16 8.82 -19.34
N LEU A 103 2.34 8.50 -19.88
CA LEU A 103 2.92 9.19 -21.04
C LEU A 103 2.25 8.78 -22.36
N LYS A 104 1.73 7.55 -22.47
CA LYS A 104 1.15 7.03 -23.72
C LYS A 104 -0.26 7.51 -23.96
N MET A 105 -1.07 7.61 -22.92
CA MET A 105 -2.50 7.81 -23.05
C MET A 105 -2.97 8.95 -22.12
N PRO A 106 -3.48 10.06 -22.66
CA PRO A 106 -4.07 11.09 -21.83
C PRO A 106 -5.29 10.56 -21.09
N THR A 107 -5.62 11.21 -19.98
CA THR A 107 -6.71 10.85 -19.06
C THR A 107 -7.97 10.38 -19.77
N LEU A 108 -8.38 9.13 -19.51
CA LEU A 108 -9.73 8.66 -19.80
C LEU A 108 -10.65 9.10 -18.68
N ASN A 109 -11.85 9.55 -19.06
CA ASN A 109 -12.96 9.82 -18.16
C ASN A 109 -14.23 9.38 -18.85
N GLU A 110 -14.61 8.12 -18.63
CA GLU A 110 -15.79 7.54 -19.25
C GLU A 110 -16.90 7.35 -18.22
N PRO A 111 -18.15 7.70 -18.52
CA PRO A 111 -19.28 7.36 -17.67
C PRO A 111 -19.51 5.85 -17.67
N GLY A 112 -20.01 5.31 -16.56
CA GLY A 112 -20.26 3.87 -16.40
C GLY A 112 -20.90 3.55 -15.06
N LYS A 113 -21.44 2.34 -14.93
CA LYS A 113 -22.00 1.86 -13.65
C LYS A 113 -20.90 1.42 -12.69
N LYS A 114 -19.80 0.90 -13.24
CA LYS A 114 -18.59 0.52 -12.51
C LYS A 114 -17.41 1.24 -13.14
N LEU A 115 -16.79 2.12 -12.39
CA LEU A 115 -15.57 2.81 -12.78
C LEU A 115 -14.39 2.22 -12.05
N CYS A 116 -13.32 1.92 -12.78
CA CYS A 116 -12.01 1.66 -12.20
C CYS A 116 -11.20 2.95 -12.25
N TYR A 117 -10.32 3.17 -11.27
CA TYR A 117 -9.46 4.33 -11.27
C TYR A 117 -8.04 4.00 -10.81
N ILE A 118 -7.11 4.83 -11.27
CA ILE A 118 -5.74 4.95 -10.77
C ILE A 118 -5.45 6.43 -10.58
N ILE A 119 -4.94 6.80 -9.40
CA ILE A 119 -4.60 8.17 -9.04
C ILE A 119 -3.20 8.19 -8.44
N LEU A 120 -2.31 8.97 -9.05
CA LEU A 120 -0.99 9.28 -8.50
C LEU A 120 -0.95 10.73 -8.04
N LYS A 121 -0.65 10.93 -6.76
CA LYS A 121 -0.40 12.24 -6.16
C LYS A 121 1.08 12.34 -5.80
N LYS A 122 1.76 13.37 -6.32
CA LYS A 122 3.13 13.74 -5.92
C LYS A 122 3.11 15.18 -5.41
N PRO A 123 2.85 15.39 -4.11
CA PRO A 123 2.61 16.73 -3.57
C PRO A 123 3.82 17.64 -3.70
N ASN A 124 5.05 17.09 -3.60
CA ASN A 124 6.28 17.87 -3.69
C ASN A 124 6.47 18.58 -5.05
N VAL A 125 5.90 18.04 -6.11
CA VAL A 125 5.93 18.64 -7.46
C VAL A 125 4.55 19.09 -7.95
N GLY A 126 3.56 19.17 -7.05
CA GLY A 126 2.20 19.62 -7.38
C GLY A 126 1.49 18.76 -8.43
N MET A 127 1.87 17.48 -8.59
CA MET A 127 1.34 16.63 -9.65
C MET A 127 0.19 15.75 -9.14
N LEU A 128 -0.93 15.80 -9.85
CA LEU A 128 -2.07 14.89 -9.69
C LEU A 128 -2.39 14.27 -11.05
N ASN A 129 -2.06 12.99 -11.22
CA ASN A 129 -2.48 12.23 -12.39
C ASN A 129 -3.63 11.31 -11.99
N ARG A 130 -4.74 11.39 -12.71
CA ARG A 130 -5.95 10.61 -12.46
C ARG A 130 -6.43 10.03 -13.76
N VAL A 131 -6.74 8.74 -13.74
CA VAL A 131 -7.31 8.01 -14.88
C VAL A 131 -8.50 7.20 -14.40
N ILE A 132 -9.59 7.26 -15.16
CA ILE A 132 -10.85 6.57 -14.83
C ILE A 132 -11.40 5.93 -16.10
N TRP A 133 -11.83 4.68 -16.01
CA TRP A 133 -12.46 3.99 -17.13
C TRP A 133 -13.61 3.12 -16.64
N ASN A 134 -14.58 2.88 -17.53
CA ASN A 134 -15.74 2.04 -17.25
C ASN A 134 -15.45 0.56 -17.58
N GLU A 135 -16.48 -0.28 -17.57
CA GLU A 135 -16.40 -1.69 -17.93
C GLU A 135 -16.02 -1.96 -19.40
N HIS A 136 -16.14 -0.98 -20.30
CA HIS A 136 -15.94 -1.17 -21.74
C HIS A 136 -14.46 -1.16 -22.14
N ASN A 137 -14.04 -2.21 -22.84
CA ASN A 137 -12.67 -2.36 -23.30
C ASN A 137 -12.40 -1.48 -24.54
N THR A 138 -11.93 -0.27 -24.31
CA THR A 138 -11.43 0.64 -25.36
C THR A 138 -9.93 0.46 -25.56
N TYR A 139 -9.41 0.77 -26.77
CA TYR A 139 -7.97 0.76 -27.04
C TYR A 139 -7.19 1.61 -26.02
N GLY A 140 -7.75 2.76 -25.64
CA GLY A 140 -7.20 3.67 -24.63
C GLY A 140 -7.16 3.12 -23.20
N SER A 141 -7.97 2.12 -22.86
CA SER A 141 -8.02 1.58 -21.49
C SER A 141 -7.13 0.34 -21.28
N LYS A 142 -6.61 -0.28 -22.35
CA LYS A 142 -5.87 -1.55 -22.27
C LYS A 142 -4.63 -1.47 -21.39
N GLY A 143 -3.82 -0.42 -21.54
CA GLY A 143 -2.61 -0.21 -20.74
C GLY A 143 -2.93 -0.04 -19.25
N TYR A 144 -3.90 0.82 -18.95
CA TYR A 144 -4.37 1.06 -17.59
C TYR A 144 -5.01 -0.15 -16.93
N ARG A 145 -5.72 -1.00 -17.68
CA ARG A 145 -6.27 -2.27 -17.17
C ARG A 145 -5.16 -3.24 -16.75
N ASN A 146 -4.15 -3.44 -17.59
CA ASN A 146 -3.00 -4.29 -17.25
C ASN A 146 -2.25 -3.77 -16.01
N LEU A 147 -2.09 -2.45 -15.90
CA LEU A 147 -1.50 -1.82 -14.73
C LEU A 147 -2.37 -2.03 -13.49
N PHE A 148 -3.69 -1.88 -13.63
CA PHE A 148 -4.64 -2.13 -12.54
C PHE A 148 -4.59 -3.57 -12.05
N ASP A 149 -4.54 -4.55 -12.95
CA ASP A 149 -4.40 -5.97 -12.60
C ASP A 149 -3.07 -6.24 -11.88
N SER A 150 -1.99 -5.58 -12.31
CA SER A 150 -0.69 -5.63 -11.63
C SER A 150 -0.76 -5.04 -10.22
N LEU A 151 -1.48 -3.93 -10.03
CA LEU A 151 -1.74 -3.33 -8.73
C LEU A 151 -2.64 -4.20 -7.84
N LEU A 152 -3.62 -4.92 -8.39
CA LEU A 152 -4.40 -5.89 -7.63
C LEU A 152 -3.55 -7.11 -7.21
N SER A 153 -2.53 -7.48 -8.00
CA SER A 153 -1.68 -8.63 -7.69
C SER A 153 -0.87 -8.46 -6.39
N ILE A 154 -0.58 -7.21 -6.00
CA ILE A 154 0.12 -6.90 -4.74
C ILE A 154 -0.80 -6.82 -3.52
N VAL A 155 -2.12 -6.79 -3.73
CA VAL A 155 -3.12 -6.85 -2.66
C VAL A 155 -3.32 -8.32 -2.24
N PRO A 156 -3.37 -8.65 -0.94
CA PRO A 156 -3.65 -10.02 -0.51
C PRO A 156 -5.02 -10.50 -1.01
N HIS A 157 -5.10 -11.78 -1.42
CA HIS A 157 -6.26 -12.31 -2.16
C HIS A 157 -7.60 -12.14 -1.43
N ASN A 158 -7.62 -12.24 -0.10
CA ASN A 158 -8.82 -12.10 0.72
C ASN A 158 -9.36 -10.66 0.80
N PHE A 159 -8.64 -9.68 0.27
CA PHE A 159 -9.05 -8.27 0.22
C PHE A 159 -9.29 -7.77 -1.21
N ARG A 160 -9.24 -8.64 -2.22
CA ARG A 160 -9.57 -8.29 -3.62
C ARG A 160 -11.09 -8.33 -3.80
N ASN A 161 -11.67 -7.23 -4.24
CA ASN A 161 -13.10 -7.12 -4.59
C ASN A 161 -13.39 -7.67 -5.98
#